data_AF-A0A366LWR0-F1
#
_entry.id   AF-A0A366LWR0-F1
#
_cell.length_a   1.000
_cell.length_b   1.000
_cell.length_c   1.000
_cell.angle_alpha   90.00
_cell.angle_beta   90.00
_cell.angle_gamma   90.00
#
_symmetry.space_group_name_H-M   'P 1'
#
loop_
_entity.id
_entity.type
_entity.pdbx_description
1 polymer ?
#
loop_
_entity_poly.entity_id
_entity_poly.type
_entity_poly.pdbx_seq_one_letter_code
_entity_poly.pdbx_strand_id
1 'polypeptide(L)'
;MQDQDANEGVAAALAGLVRAFESAVSAIQNDPDADRAYAEATELVETLQRFSEASGDLRAQSAARIFKSERLSLSGLADRISISKARAAQLINTAKKADEKANPVPEEAT
;
A
#
# COMPACT_ATOMS: atom_id res chain seq x y z
N MET A 1 -1.19 -16.31 -20.79
CA MET A 1 -0.05 -16.94 -20.11
C MET A 1 0.68 -15.92 -19.23
N GLN A 2 1.04 -14.74 -19.74
CA GLN A 2 1.70 -13.66 -18.97
C GLN A 2 0.95 -13.18 -17.70
N ASP A 3 -0.39 -13.14 -17.69
CA ASP A 3 -1.16 -12.71 -16.50
C ASP A 3 -1.12 -13.72 -15.35
N GLN A 4 -0.90 -14.99 -15.66
CA GLN A 4 -0.84 -16.07 -14.67
C GLN A 4 0.53 -16.09 -13.98
N ASP A 5 1.61 -15.91 -14.75
CA ASP A 5 2.98 -15.81 -14.24
C ASP A 5 3.17 -14.57 -13.34
N ALA A 6 2.57 -13.44 -13.70
CA ALA A 6 2.62 -12.22 -12.89
C ALA A 6 1.88 -12.39 -11.55
N ASN A 7 0.76 -13.12 -11.56
CA ASN A 7 -0.02 -13.40 -10.34
C ASN A 7 0.71 -14.37 -9.40
N GLU A 8 1.38 -15.38 -9.96
CA GLU A 8 2.24 -16.31 -9.20
C GLU A 8 3.44 -15.58 -8.57
N GLY A 9 4.05 -14.65 -9.31
CA GLY A 9 5.14 -13.81 -8.78
C GLY A 9 4.71 -12.94 -7.60
N VAL A 10 3.54 -12.31 -7.68
CA VAL A 10 2.99 -11.51 -6.56
C VAL A 10 2.67 -12.39 -5.36
N ALA A 11 2.04 -13.56 -5.57
CA ALA A 11 1.75 -14.50 -4.49
C ALA A 11 3.03 -14.98 -3.78
N ALA A 12 4.07 -15.31 -4.54
CA ALA A 12 5.36 -15.71 -3.99
C ALA A 12 6.04 -14.57 -3.18
N ALA A 13 5.97 -13.33 -3.69
CA ALA A 13 6.50 -12.16 -2.99
C ALA A 13 5.75 -11.89 -1.67
N LEU A 14 4.42 -11.97 -1.68
CA LEU A 14 3.60 -11.83 -0.47
C LEU A 14 3.92 -12.93 0.56
N ALA A 15 4.08 -14.18 0.12
CA ALA A 15 4.50 -15.27 1.00
C ALA A 15 5.90 -15.01 1.58
N GLY A 16 6.79 -14.37 0.82
CA GLY A 16 8.09 -13.91 1.31
C GLY A 16 7.98 -12.88 2.42
N LEU A 17 7.11 -11.88 2.27
CA LEU A 17 6.86 -10.86 3.30
C LEU A 17 6.29 -11.47 4.59
N VAL A 18 5.36 -12.42 4.48
CA VAL A 18 4.80 -13.12 5.65
C VAL A 18 5.89 -13.87 6.41
N ARG A 19 6.73 -14.64 5.72
CA ARG A 19 7.85 -15.36 6.36
C ARG A 19 8.85 -14.41 7.01
N ALA A 20 9.15 -13.28 6.38
CA ALA A 20 10.06 -12.28 6.95
C ALA A 20 9.48 -11.67 8.23
N PHE A 21 8.18 -11.36 8.24
CA PHE A 21 7.47 -10.86 9.42
C PHE A 21 7.51 -11.88 10.57
N GLU A 22 7.17 -13.15 10.30
CA GLU A 22 7.22 -14.23 11.29
C GLU A 22 8.63 -14.41 11.86
N SER A 23 9.66 -14.35 11.01
CA SER A 23 11.06 -14.42 11.42
C SER A 23 11.45 -13.26 12.33
N ALA A 24 11.03 -12.03 12.01
CA ALA A 24 11.32 -10.86 12.83
C ALA A 24 10.65 -10.96 14.20
N VAL A 25 9.36 -11.32 14.23
CA VAL A 25 8.62 -11.54 15.49
C VAL A 25 9.30 -12.60 16.34
N SER A 26 9.70 -13.72 15.74
CA SER A 26 10.39 -14.79 16.46
C SER A 26 11.74 -14.35 17.00
N ALA A 27 12.53 -13.59 16.25
CA ALA A 27 13.81 -13.06 16.73
C ALA A 27 13.63 -12.12 17.93
N ILE A 28 12.72 -11.15 17.82
CA ILE A 28 12.41 -10.19 18.89
C ILE A 28 11.93 -10.90 20.16
N GLN A 29 11.05 -11.89 20.03
CA GLN A 29 10.50 -12.62 21.19
C GLN A 29 11.54 -13.47 21.93
N ASN A 30 12.61 -13.88 21.24
CA ASN A 30 13.67 -14.72 21.79
C ASN A 30 14.91 -13.91 22.22
N ASP A 31 14.88 -12.58 22.09
CA ASP A 31 15.98 -11.73 22.56
C ASP A 31 15.98 -11.67 24.10
N PRO A 32 17.06 -12.09 24.78
CA PRO A 32 17.17 -12.00 26.23
C PRO A 32 17.32 -10.56 26.76
N ASP A 33 17.68 -9.60 25.91
CA ASP A 33 17.85 -8.19 26.24
C ASP A 33 16.55 -7.42 25.99
N ALA A 34 15.81 -7.13 27.07
CA ALA A 34 14.48 -6.52 26.98
C ALA A 34 14.47 -5.13 26.32
N ASP A 35 15.53 -4.34 26.53
CA ASP A 35 15.63 -3.00 25.93
C ASP A 35 15.84 -3.10 24.42
N ARG A 36 16.66 -4.07 23.99
CA ARG A 36 16.89 -4.35 22.57
C ARG A 36 15.64 -4.89 21.89
N ALA A 37 14.97 -5.87 22.51
CA ALA A 37 13.71 -6.42 22.01
C ALA A 37 12.66 -5.34 21.80
N TYR A 38 12.56 -4.37 22.71
CA TYR A 38 11.64 -3.24 22.56
C TYR A 38 12.02 -2.30 21.40
N ALA A 39 13.31 -2.00 21.24
CA ALA A 39 13.81 -1.17 20.13
C ALA A 39 13.51 -1.84 18.77
N GLU A 40 13.80 -3.13 18.65
CA GLU A 40 13.54 -3.91 17.43
C GLU A 40 12.04 -4.04 17.13
N ALA A 41 11.20 -4.22 18.16
CA ALA A 41 9.74 -4.19 18.00
C ALA A 41 9.24 -2.84 17.49
N THR A 42 9.85 -1.74 17.94
CA THR A 42 9.54 -0.39 17.46
C THR A 42 9.89 -0.23 15.99
N GLU A 43 11.08 -0.67 15.58
CA GLU A 43 11.50 -0.66 14.18
C GLU A 43 10.57 -1.50 13.27
N LEU A 44 10.11 -2.64 13.78
CA LEU A 44 9.13 -3.48 13.07
C LEU A 44 7.82 -2.70 12.82
N VAL A 45 7.29 -2.01 13.83
CA VAL A 45 6.06 -1.20 13.69
C VAL A 45 6.24 -0.08 12.68
N GLU A 46 7.34 0.67 12.74
CA GLU A 46 7.63 1.75 11.79
C GLU A 46 7.75 1.23 10.35
N THR A 47 8.34 0.04 10.18
CA THR A 47 8.46 -0.61 8.87
C THR A 47 7.10 -1.04 8.33
N LEU A 48 6.26 -1.65 9.17
CA LEU A 48 4.90 -2.04 8.77
C LEU A 48 4.02 -0.82 8.44
N GLN A 49 4.20 0.29 9.14
CA GLN A 49 3.51 1.54 8.84
C GLN A 49 3.86 2.04 7.42
N ARG A 50 5.15 2.05 7.05
CA ARG A 50 5.60 2.41 5.70
C ARG A 50 5.01 1.49 4.63
N PHE A 51 4.92 0.18 4.89
CA PHE A 51 4.28 -0.77 3.96
C PHE A 51 2.77 -0.55 3.84
N SER A 52 2.09 -0.24 4.94
CA SER A 52 0.66 0.08 4.96
C SER A 52 0.36 1.32 4.11
N GLU A 53 1.16 2.37 4.26
CA GLU A 53 1.04 3.60 3.46
C GLU A 53 1.27 3.32 1.97
N ALA A 54 2.39 2.69 1.62
CA ALA A 54 2.73 2.40 0.22
C ALA A 54 1.68 1.48 -0.46
N SER A 55 1.19 0.47 0.24
CA SER A 55 0.14 -0.43 -0.28
C SER A 55 -1.21 0.28 -0.39
N GLY A 56 -1.53 1.19 0.53
CA GLY A 56 -2.69 2.08 0.45
C GLY A 56 -2.66 2.96 -0.80
N ASP A 57 -1.51 3.57 -1.08
CA ASP A 57 -1.30 4.40 -2.27
C ASP A 57 -1.39 3.57 -3.55
N LEU A 58 -0.78 2.38 -3.60
CA LEU A 58 -0.89 1.48 -4.76
C LEU A 58 -2.35 1.07 -5.04
N ARG A 59 -3.13 0.81 -3.98
CA ARG A 59 -4.56 0.50 -4.10
C ARG A 59 -5.35 1.70 -4.61
N ALA A 60 -5.05 2.90 -4.11
CA ALA A 60 -5.67 4.15 -4.56
C ALA A 60 -5.39 4.41 -6.05
N GLN A 61 -4.13 4.29 -6.48
CA GLN A 61 -3.73 4.44 -7.88
C GLN A 61 -4.42 3.40 -8.78
N SER A 62 -4.53 2.16 -8.32
CA SER A 62 -5.24 1.10 -9.07
C SER A 62 -6.74 1.38 -9.20
N ALA A 63 -7.39 1.87 -8.14
CA ALA A 63 -8.78 2.32 -8.20
C ALA A 63 -8.96 3.53 -9.15
N ALA A 64 -8.02 4.47 -9.14
CA ALA A 64 -8.04 5.62 -10.06
C ALA A 64 -7.85 5.21 -11.52
N ARG A 65 -7.01 4.18 -11.79
CA ARG A 65 -6.88 3.61 -13.14
C ARG A 65 -8.20 3.03 -13.63
N ILE A 66 -8.88 2.20 -12.83
CA ILE A 66 -10.20 1.63 -13.14
C ILE A 66 -11.22 2.76 -13.40
N PHE A 67 -11.28 3.74 -12.49
CA PHE A 67 -12.19 4.88 -12.60
C PHE A 67 -12.02 5.64 -13.92
N LYS A 68 -10.77 5.90 -14.33
CA LYS A 68 -10.43 6.62 -15.58
C LYS A 68 -10.69 5.75 -16.81
N SER A 69 -10.26 4.48 -16.81
CA SER A 69 -10.37 3.58 -17.97
C SER A 69 -11.82 3.23 -18.31
N GLU A 70 -12.64 3.02 -17.29
CA GLU A 70 -14.05 2.66 -17.43
C GLU A 70 -14.99 3.89 -17.42
N ARG A 71 -14.45 5.11 -17.25
CA ARG A 71 -15.20 6.38 -17.15
C ARG A 71 -16.35 6.31 -16.13
N LEU A 72 -16.10 5.67 -14.99
CA LEU A 72 -17.12 5.44 -13.97
C LEU A 72 -17.48 6.73 -13.23
N SER A 73 -18.69 6.77 -12.67
CA SER A 73 -18.99 7.68 -11.57
C SER A 73 -18.42 7.14 -10.26
N LEU A 74 -18.36 7.97 -9.20
CA LEU A 74 -17.93 7.49 -7.87
C LEU A 74 -18.81 6.36 -7.33
N SER A 75 -20.11 6.39 -7.62
CA SER A 75 -21.02 5.29 -7.27
C SER A 75 -20.70 4.04 -8.11
N GLY A 76 -20.48 4.20 -9.41
CA GLY A 76 -20.12 3.08 -10.29
C GLY A 76 -18.79 2.42 -9.90
N LEU A 77 -17.79 3.20 -9.49
CA LEU A 77 -16.54 2.66 -8.95
C LEU A 77 -16.77 1.90 -7.64
N ALA A 78 -17.57 2.47 -6.73
CA ALA A 78 -17.87 1.86 -5.44
C ALA A 78 -18.51 0.47 -5.62
N ASP A 79 -19.48 0.36 -6.53
CA ASP A 79 -20.10 -0.91 -6.89
C ASP A 79 -19.09 -1.87 -7.55
N ARG A 80 -18.28 -1.37 -8.48
CA ARG A 80 -17.28 -2.14 -9.26
C ARG A 80 -16.21 -2.82 -8.42
N ILE A 81 -15.77 -2.19 -7.33
CA ILE A 81 -14.74 -2.72 -6.42
C ILE A 81 -15.30 -3.09 -5.04
N SER A 82 -16.63 -3.15 -4.92
CA SER A 82 -17.38 -3.60 -3.73
C SER A 82 -17.00 -2.86 -2.44
N ILE A 83 -17.00 -1.52 -2.49
CA ILE A 83 -16.77 -0.66 -1.32
C ILE A 83 -17.85 0.42 -1.23
N SER A 84 -17.86 1.19 -0.12
CA SER A 84 -18.76 2.35 -0.01
C SER A 84 -18.33 3.50 -0.93
N LYS A 85 -19.30 4.30 -1.36
CA LYS A 85 -19.05 5.52 -2.16
C LYS A 85 -18.09 6.50 -1.48
N ALA A 86 -18.19 6.64 -0.16
CA ALA A 86 -17.27 7.46 0.62
C ALA A 86 -15.83 6.92 0.53
N ARG A 87 -15.66 5.60 0.61
CA ARG A 87 -14.33 4.98 0.49
C ARG A 87 -13.78 5.09 -0.93
N ALA A 88 -14.63 4.96 -1.95
CA ALA A 88 -14.26 5.20 -3.34
C ALA A 88 -13.76 6.64 -3.54
N ALA A 89 -14.46 7.64 -3.00
CA ALA A 89 -14.04 9.03 -3.05
C ALA A 89 -12.69 9.26 -2.35
N GLN A 90 -12.47 8.64 -1.19
CA GLN A 90 -11.18 8.70 -0.49
C GLN A 90 -10.04 8.16 -1.34
N LEU A 91 -10.21 6.99 -1.99
CA LEU A 91 -9.18 6.41 -2.86
C LEU A 91 -8.83 7.33 -4.04
N ILE A 92 -9.82 7.93 -4.69
CA ILE A 92 -9.58 8.87 -5.79
C ILE A 92 -8.82 10.11 -5.30
N ASN A 93 -9.16 10.63 -4.12
CA ASN A 93 -8.46 11.79 -3.56
C ASN A 93 -7.02 11.44 -3.14
N THR A 94 -6.79 10.26 -2.55
CA THR A 94 -5.44 9.77 -2.24
C THR A 94 -4.60 9.63 -3.50
N ALA A 95 -5.15 9.04 -4.57
CA ALA A 95 -4.44 8.91 -5.84
C ALA A 95 -4.05 10.27 -6.44
N LYS A 96 -4.94 11.27 -6.40
CA LYS A 96 -4.64 12.63 -6.86
C LYS A 96 -3.51 13.28 -6.06
N LYS A 97 -3.53 13.16 -4.73
CA LYS A 97 -2.48 13.69 -3.86
C LYS A 97 -1.12 13.01 -4.09
N ALA A 98 -1.12 11.71 -4.40
CA ALA A 98 0.09 10.98 -4.74
C ALA A 98 0.67 11.45 -6.08
N ASP A 99 -0.17 11.66 -7.10
CA ASP A 99 0.22 12.21 -8.41
C ASP A 99 0.82 13.64 -8.26
N GLU A 100 0.23 14.49 -7.43
CA GLU A 100 0.72 15.86 -7.16
C GLU A 100 2.10 15.87 -6.48
N LYS A 101 2.35 14.95 -5.54
CA LYS A 101 3.67 14.82 -4.89
C LYS A 101 4.76 14.33 -5.85
N ALA A 102 4.40 13.50 -6.83
CA ALA A 102 5.33 12.96 -7.81
C ALA A 102 5.71 13.96 -8.92
N ASN A 103 4.92 15.02 -9.10
CA ASN A 103 5.13 16.01 -10.15
C ASN A 103 5.01 17.44 -9.56
N PRO A 104 6.00 17.89 -8.77
CA PRO A 104 6.00 19.25 -8.25
C PRO A 104 6.11 20.20 -9.46
N VAL A 105 5.07 21.02 -9.68
CA VAL A 105 5.15 22.14 -10.62
C VAL A 105 6.34 23.00 -10.17
N PRO A 106 7.32 23.31 -11.06
CA PRO A 106 8.40 24.18 -10.68
C PRO A 106 7.80 25.51 -10.25
N GLU A 107 8.07 25.89 -9.01
CA GLU A 107 7.77 27.21 -8.48
C GLU A 107 8.49 28.21 -9.40
N GLU A 108 7.72 28.98 -10.18
CA GLU A 108 8.25 30.02 -11.06
C GLU A 108 9.01 31.02 -10.19
N ALA A 109 10.34 30.89 -10.19
CA ALA A 109 11.24 31.88 -9.61
C ALA A 109 11.00 33.21 -10.33
N THR A 110 10.35 34.13 -9.62
CA THR A 110 10.14 35.51 -10.02
C THR A 110 11.39 36.34 -9.70
#